data_AF-A0A3D5PIY3-F1
#
_entry.id   AF-A0A3D5PIY3-F1
#
_cell.length_a   1.000
_cell.length_b   1.000
_cell.length_c   1.000
_cell.angle_alpha   90.00
_cell.angle_beta   90.00
_cell.angle_gamma   90.00
#
_symmetry.space_group_name_H-M   'P 1'
#
loop_
_entity.id
_entity.type
_entity.pdbx_description
1 polymer ?
#
loop_
_entity_poly.entity_id
_entity_poly.type
_entity_poly.pdbx_seq_one_letter_code
_entity_poly.pdbx_strand_id
1 'polypeptide(L)'
;KDAGTKDLTFASNNAGVDDFGIGILLQTKQVKKMISSYVGENAEFMRQYLSGELELEFNPQGTLAERMRAGGCGIPGFYTKTGVGTVIAEGKEHKDFKGETYIMEEGIFADLAIVKAWKADATGNLVFRKTARNFNPPAAMCGKMCIVEVEEIVETGSLDPDSIHLPGIYVHRIIQGDHEKRIEQRTVREA
;
A
#
# COMPACT_ATOMS: atom_id res chain seq x y z
N LYS A 1 11.27 2.84 13.24
CA LYS A 1 12.73 2.71 13.33
C LYS A 1 13.17 2.31 14.72
N ASP A 2 12.89 3.12 15.74
CA ASP A 2 13.45 2.91 17.09
C ASP A 2 12.84 1.71 17.83
N ALA A 3 11.63 1.30 17.45
CA ALA A 3 11.02 0.07 17.93
C ALA A 3 11.84 -1.20 17.58
N GLY A 4 12.74 -1.11 16.60
CA GLY A 4 13.69 -2.18 16.28
C GLY A 4 13.07 -3.47 15.72
N THR A 5 11.80 -3.45 15.32
CA THR A 5 11.11 -4.61 14.76
C THR A 5 11.77 -5.02 13.44
N LYS A 6 12.11 -6.30 13.30
CA LYS A 6 12.81 -6.86 12.13
C LYS A 6 11.95 -7.88 11.40
N ASP A 7 12.50 -8.37 10.29
CA ASP A 7 11.90 -9.40 9.43
C ASP A 7 10.53 -9.01 8.87
N LEU A 8 10.33 -7.71 8.65
CA LEU A 8 9.07 -7.16 8.18
C LEU A 8 8.86 -7.50 6.69
N THR A 9 7.62 -7.85 6.35
CA THR A 9 7.14 -7.94 4.98
C THR A 9 6.20 -6.78 4.72
N PHE A 10 6.50 -5.95 3.72
CA PHE A 10 5.65 -4.82 3.34
C PHE A 10 4.97 -5.08 2.00
N ALA A 11 3.66 -4.83 1.94
CA ALA A 11 2.94 -4.65 0.67
C ALA A 11 2.69 -3.16 0.47
N SER A 12 3.38 -2.56 -0.49
CA SER A 12 3.30 -1.12 -0.78
C SER A 12 3.64 -0.87 -2.23
N ASN A 13 3.00 0.12 -2.85
CA ASN A 13 3.30 0.49 -4.24
C ASN A 13 4.80 0.74 -4.47
N ASN A 14 5.44 1.42 -3.52
CA ASN A 14 6.86 1.77 -3.50
C ASN A 14 7.40 1.83 -2.06
N ALA A 15 8.73 1.85 -1.92
CA ALA A 15 9.42 1.92 -0.63
C ALA A 15 9.70 3.37 -0.16
N GLY A 16 9.26 4.38 -0.90
CA GLY A 16 9.71 5.76 -0.69
C GLY A 16 11.15 5.96 -1.15
N VAL A 17 11.80 7.02 -0.64
CA VAL A 17 13.19 7.38 -0.95
C VAL A 17 14.10 7.01 0.21
N ASP A 18 15.42 7.04 0.01
CA ASP A 18 16.39 6.51 0.98
C ASP A 18 16.20 7.05 2.41
N ASP A 19 15.86 8.34 2.56
CA ASP A 19 15.73 9.02 3.85
C ASP A 19 14.27 9.29 4.30
N PHE A 20 13.27 8.76 3.58
CA PHE A 20 11.84 9.03 3.87
C PHE A 20 10.91 7.88 3.48
N GLY A 21 9.83 7.67 4.24
CA GLY A 21 8.92 6.55 4.01
C GLY A 21 9.47 5.22 4.52
N ILE A 22 9.36 4.14 3.74
CA ILE A 22 9.86 2.80 4.12
C ILE A 22 11.40 2.73 3.99
N GLY A 23 12.02 3.60 3.18
CA GLY A 23 13.47 3.65 2.97
C GLY A 23 14.29 3.75 4.26
N ILE A 24 13.78 4.47 5.27
CA ILE A 24 14.43 4.55 6.60
C ILE A 24 14.54 3.19 7.30
N LEU A 25 13.63 2.26 7.01
CA LEU A 25 13.61 0.91 7.56
C LEU A 25 14.55 -0.03 6.77
N LEU A 26 14.80 0.26 5.49
CA LEU A 26 15.80 -0.43 4.68
C LEU A 26 17.21 -0.15 5.21
N GLN A 27 17.53 1.11 5.50
CA GLN A 27 18.83 1.51 6.09
C GLN A 27 19.16 0.76 7.39
N THR A 28 18.13 0.39 8.15
CA THR A 28 18.26 -0.33 9.43
C THR A 28 18.04 -1.84 9.31
N LYS A 29 17.89 -2.35 8.08
CA LYS A 29 17.67 -3.77 7.75
C LYS A 29 16.51 -4.40 8.54
N GLN A 30 15.42 -3.64 8.69
CA GLN A 30 14.21 -4.10 9.36
C GLN A 30 13.23 -4.78 8.38
N VAL A 31 13.38 -4.53 7.09
CA VAL A 31 12.55 -5.11 6.03
C VAL A 31 13.25 -6.33 5.44
N LYS A 32 12.57 -7.47 5.47
CA LYS A 32 13.02 -8.71 4.83
C LYS A 32 12.44 -8.87 3.42
N LYS A 33 11.18 -8.49 3.22
CA LYS A 33 10.48 -8.67 1.94
C LYS A 33 9.64 -7.45 1.57
N MET A 34 9.69 -7.09 0.29
CA MET A 34 8.85 -6.06 -0.32
C MET A 34 7.98 -6.69 -1.41
N ILE A 35 6.66 -6.50 -1.31
CA ILE A 35 5.67 -6.80 -2.33
C ILE A 35 5.29 -5.46 -2.96
N SER A 36 5.89 -5.16 -4.11
CA SER A 36 5.87 -3.80 -4.70
C SER A 36 5.66 -3.81 -6.19
N SER A 37 5.14 -2.70 -6.71
CA SER A 37 4.99 -2.50 -8.16
C SER A 37 6.07 -1.63 -8.78
N TYR A 38 6.78 -0.85 -7.96
CA TYR A 38 7.84 0.01 -8.42
C TYR A 38 8.87 0.22 -7.31
N VAL A 39 10.15 0.05 -7.63
CA VAL A 39 11.25 0.24 -6.69
C VAL A 39 11.63 1.72 -6.55
N GLY A 40 11.57 2.48 -7.65
CA GLY A 40 11.83 3.92 -7.69
C GLY A 40 13.29 4.31 -7.49
N GLU A 41 13.50 5.58 -7.08
CA GLU A 41 14.80 6.19 -6.77
C GLU A 41 15.28 5.84 -5.35
N ASN A 42 15.43 4.55 -5.06
CA ASN A 42 15.94 4.07 -3.78
C ASN A 42 17.19 3.21 -4.01
N ALA A 43 18.37 3.80 -3.85
CA ALA A 43 19.63 3.14 -4.14
C ALA A 43 19.90 1.99 -3.16
N GLU A 44 19.50 2.17 -1.90
CA GLU A 44 19.69 1.15 -0.87
C GLU A 44 18.79 -0.07 -1.10
N PHE A 45 17.56 0.14 -1.55
CA PHE A 45 16.67 -0.93 -1.98
C PHE A 45 17.34 -1.75 -3.09
N MET A 46 17.79 -1.08 -4.16
CA MET A 46 18.40 -1.78 -5.30
C MET A 46 19.66 -2.54 -4.90
N ARG A 47 20.50 -1.96 -4.03
CA ARG A 47 21.68 -2.62 -3.48
C ARG A 47 21.30 -3.89 -2.71
N GLN A 48 20.35 -3.80 -1.78
CA GLN A 48 19.91 -4.93 -0.95
C GLN A 48 19.23 -6.03 -1.77
N TYR A 49 18.44 -5.66 -2.79
CA TYR A 49 17.82 -6.62 -3.69
C TYR A 49 18.88 -7.39 -4.49
N LEU A 50 19.85 -6.69 -5.10
CA LEU A 50 20.92 -7.31 -5.89
C LEU A 50 21.88 -8.16 -5.03
N SER A 51 22.06 -7.82 -3.76
CA SER A 51 22.85 -8.63 -2.83
C SER A 51 22.08 -9.80 -2.19
N GLY A 52 20.77 -9.90 -2.42
CA GLY A 52 19.91 -10.90 -1.79
C GLY A 52 19.59 -10.64 -0.32
N GLU A 53 19.91 -9.45 0.20
CA GLU A 53 19.53 -9.01 1.56
C GLU A 53 18.03 -8.71 1.67
N LEU A 54 17.39 -8.30 0.58
CA LEU A 54 15.98 -7.94 0.49
C LEU A 54 15.27 -8.82 -0.55
N GLU A 55 14.24 -9.54 -0.12
CA GLU A 55 13.36 -10.26 -1.04
C GLU A 55 12.40 -9.28 -1.73
N LEU A 56 12.28 -9.36 -3.06
CA LEU A 56 11.32 -8.59 -3.83
C LEU A 56 10.33 -9.50 -4.54
N GLU A 57 9.05 -9.29 -4.28
CA GLU A 57 7.96 -9.84 -5.08
C GLU A 57 7.37 -8.73 -5.96
N PHE A 58 7.77 -8.70 -7.22
CA PHE A 58 7.32 -7.67 -8.15
C PHE A 58 5.88 -7.93 -8.61
N ASN A 59 5.04 -6.91 -8.51
CA ASN A 59 3.61 -7.00 -8.82
C ASN A 59 3.19 -5.86 -9.76
N PRO A 60 2.55 -6.12 -10.91
CA PRO A 60 1.92 -5.06 -11.68
C PRO A 60 1.00 -4.21 -10.80
N GLN A 61 1.04 -2.87 -10.93
CA GLN A 61 0.36 -1.96 -10.00
C GLN A 61 -1.14 -2.23 -9.84
N GLY A 62 -1.84 -2.51 -10.96
CA GLY A 62 -3.25 -2.88 -10.94
C GLY A 62 -3.50 -4.20 -10.21
N THR A 63 -2.63 -5.19 -10.41
CA THR A 63 -2.67 -6.46 -9.67
C THR A 63 -2.45 -6.23 -8.18
N LEU A 64 -1.44 -5.44 -7.77
CA LEU A 64 -1.19 -5.16 -6.36
C LEU A 64 -2.40 -4.51 -5.68
N ALA A 65 -3.01 -3.52 -6.33
CA ALA A 65 -4.21 -2.85 -5.83
C ALA A 65 -5.38 -3.82 -5.67
N GLU A 66 -5.61 -4.67 -6.68
CA GLU A 66 -6.69 -5.64 -6.66
C GLU A 66 -6.44 -6.78 -5.66
N ARG A 67 -5.19 -7.22 -5.46
CA ARG A 67 -4.82 -8.19 -4.41
C ARG A 67 -5.13 -7.67 -3.01
N MET A 68 -4.81 -6.40 -2.72
CA MET A 68 -5.20 -5.77 -1.45
C MET A 68 -6.73 -5.68 -1.32
N ARG A 69 -7.42 -5.19 -2.35
CA ARG A 69 -8.89 -5.09 -2.35
C ARG A 69 -9.54 -6.46 -2.15
N ALA A 70 -9.06 -7.50 -2.83
CA ALA A 70 -9.54 -8.87 -2.74
C ALA A 70 -9.42 -9.39 -1.30
N GLY A 71 -8.28 -9.18 -0.65
CA GLY A 71 -8.08 -9.54 0.75
C GLY A 71 -9.09 -8.86 1.68
N GLY A 72 -9.30 -7.54 1.52
CA GLY A 72 -10.28 -6.80 2.31
C GLY A 72 -11.76 -7.15 2.02
N CYS A 73 -12.05 -7.79 0.90
CA CYS A 73 -13.38 -8.26 0.54
C CYS A 73 -13.58 -9.77 0.76
N GLY A 74 -12.61 -10.47 1.38
CA GLY A 74 -12.70 -11.91 1.62
C GLY A 74 -12.61 -12.77 0.35
N ILE A 75 -12.02 -12.24 -0.72
CA ILE A 75 -11.75 -12.97 -1.97
C ILE A 75 -10.35 -13.57 -1.87
N PRO A 76 -10.19 -14.91 -1.79
CA PRO A 76 -8.88 -15.53 -1.60
C PRO A 76 -8.00 -15.45 -2.85
N GLY A 77 -8.61 -15.39 -4.04
CA GLY A 77 -7.89 -15.20 -5.30
C GLY A 77 -8.82 -14.82 -6.44
N PHE A 78 -8.24 -14.23 -7.48
CA PHE A 78 -8.93 -13.77 -8.69
C PHE A 78 -8.05 -13.98 -9.92
N TYR A 79 -8.65 -14.04 -11.11
CA TYR A 79 -7.90 -14.14 -12.36
C TYR A 79 -7.76 -12.78 -13.03
N THR A 80 -6.57 -12.47 -13.53
CA THR A 80 -6.29 -11.26 -14.31
C THR A 80 -5.45 -11.58 -15.55
N LYS A 81 -5.63 -10.79 -16.61
CA LYS A 81 -4.83 -10.91 -17.84
C LYS A 81 -3.45 -10.25 -17.68
N THR A 82 -3.32 -9.35 -16.71
CA THR A 82 -2.08 -8.58 -16.47
C THR A 82 -0.94 -9.50 -16.05
N GLY A 83 0.12 -9.57 -16.85
CA GLY A 83 1.31 -10.39 -16.58
C GLY A 83 1.39 -11.69 -17.37
N VAL A 84 0.31 -12.10 -18.05
CA VAL A 84 0.31 -13.27 -18.95
C VAL A 84 1.42 -13.12 -20.00
N GLY A 85 2.20 -14.18 -20.19
CA GLY A 85 3.32 -14.21 -21.15
C GLY A 85 4.58 -13.46 -20.69
N THR A 86 4.65 -13.06 -19.41
CA THR A 86 5.83 -12.41 -18.81
C THR A 86 6.32 -13.23 -17.61
N VAL A 87 7.48 -12.86 -17.05
CA VAL A 87 8.03 -13.46 -15.82
C VAL A 87 7.05 -13.42 -14.64
N ILE A 88 6.09 -12.48 -14.63
CA ILE A 88 5.05 -12.36 -13.58
C ILE A 88 4.13 -13.57 -13.55
N ALA A 89 3.93 -14.26 -14.68
CA ALA A 89 3.08 -15.43 -14.78
C ALA A 89 3.76 -16.73 -14.31
N GLU A 90 5.07 -16.73 -14.10
CA GLU A 90 5.83 -17.92 -13.74
C GLU A 90 5.34 -18.51 -12.40
N GLY A 91 5.05 -19.81 -12.40
CA GLY A 91 4.55 -20.52 -11.21
C GLY A 91 3.07 -20.27 -10.85
N LYS A 92 2.34 -19.44 -11.61
CA LYS A 92 0.92 -19.15 -11.35
C LYS A 92 -0.02 -20.04 -12.15
N GLU A 93 -1.20 -20.31 -11.59
CA GLU A 93 -2.25 -21.04 -12.31
C GLU A 93 -2.75 -20.21 -13.50
N HIS A 94 -2.83 -20.85 -14.67
CA HIS A 94 -3.39 -20.25 -15.87
C HIS A 94 -4.79 -20.78 -16.13
N LYS A 95 -5.69 -19.92 -16.61
CA LYS A 95 -7.06 -20.30 -16.96
C LYS A 95 -7.57 -19.53 -18.15
N ASP A 96 -8.18 -20.25 -19.09
CA ASP A 96 -8.82 -19.65 -20.24
C ASP A 96 -10.27 -19.25 -19.94
N PHE A 97 -10.59 -18.01 -20.27
CA PHE A 97 -11.94 -17.48 -20.26
C PHE A 97 -12.25 -16.93 -21.65
N LYS A 98 -13.19 -17.58 -22.35
CA LYS A 98 -13.67 -17.15 -23.69
C LYS A 98 -12.54 -17.00 -24.73
N GLY A 99 -11.57 -17.90 -24.70
CA GLY A 99 -10.44 -17.92 -25.64
C GLY A 99 -9.28 -16.99 -25.27
N GLU A 100 -9.34 -16.33 -24.11
CA GLU A 100 -8.28 -15.47 -23.58
C GLU A 100 -7.71 -16.09 -22.30
N THR A 101 -6.40 -16.18 -22.19
CA THR A 101 -5.71 -16.72 -21.02
C THR A 101 -5.53 -15.66 -19.93
N TYR A 102 -5.73 -16.06 -18.68
CA TYR A 102 -5.56 -15.26 -17.47
C TYR A 102 -4.70 -16.02 -16.46
N ILE A 103 -4.07 -15.31 -15.52
CA ILE A 103 -3.33 -15.88 -14.39
C ILE A 103 -4.05 -15.65 -13.07
N MET A 104 -3.97 -16.62 -12.16
CA MET A 104 -4.49 -16.52 -10.79
C MET A 104 -3.56 -15.67 -9.93
N GLU A 105 -4.14 -14.70 -9.23
CA GLU A 105 -3.49 -13.86 -8.22
C GLU A 105 -4.21 -14.01 -6.88
N GLU A 106 -3.44 -14.10 -5.79
CA GLU A 106 -3.98 -14.29 -4.44
C GLU A 106 -4.23 -12.96 -3.73
N GLY A 107 -5.30 -12.90 -2.93
CA GLY A 107 -5.55 -11.75 -2.06
C GLY A 107 -4.41 -11.52 -1.06
N ILE A 108 -4.12 -10.25 -0.74
CA ILE A 108 -3.17 -9.89 0.33
C ILE A 108 -3.92 -9.76 1.64
N PHE A 109 -3.47 -10.48 2.67
CA PHE A 109 -4.00 -10.40 4.03
C PHE A 109 -2.85 -10.01 4.95
N ALA A 110 -2.86 -8.77 5.45
CA ALA A 110 -1.79 -8.22 6.26
C ALA A 110 -2.14 -8.26 7.76
N ASP A 111 -1.15 -8.46 8.63
CA ASP A 111 -1.35 -8.36 10.08
C ASP A 111 -1.68 -6.91 10.52
N LEU A 112 -1.06 -5.94 9.85
CA LEU A 112 -1.16 -4.53 10.16
C LEU A 112 -1.22 -3.70 8.87
N ALA A 113 -2.19 -2.80 8.80
CA ALA A 113 -2.28 -1.73 7.82
C ALA A 113 -1.92 -0.40 8.49
N ILE A 114 -0.97 0.32 7.91
CA ILE A 114 -0.59 1.68 8.31
C ILE A 114 -0.99 2.61 7.16
N VAL A 115 -1.92 3.51 7.43
CA VAL A 115 -2.63 4.29 6.40
C VAL A 115 -2.63 5.76 6.76
N LYS A 116 -2.61 6.63 5.75
CA LYS A 116 -2.62 8.08 5.87
C LYS A 116 -3.88 8.67 5.25
N ALA A 117 -4.64 9.47 6.01
CA ALA A 117 -5.79 10.22 5.51
C ALA A 117 -5.67 11.73 5.77
N TRP A 118 -6.57 12.53 5.18
CA TRP A 118 -6.62 13.97 5.45
C TRP A 118 -7.40 14.23 6.73
N LYS A 119 -8.65 13.78 6.81
CA LYS A 119 -9.50 13.91 7.99
C LYS A 119 -10.00 12.56 8.46
N ALA A 120 -10.21 12.43 9.77
CA ALA A 120 -11.03 11.38 10.35
C ALA A 120 -12.03 11.98 11.35
N ASP A 121 -13.20 11.37 11.51
CA ASP A 121 -13.99 11.56 12.73
C ASP A 121 -13.59 10.53 13.80
N ALA A 122 -14.10 10.69 15.03
CA ALA A 122 -13.78 9.78 16.14
C ALA A 122 -14.32 8.34 15.95
N THR A 123 -15.22 8.12 14.99
CA THR A 123 -15.74 6.79 14.65
C THR A 123 -14.89 6.06 13.61
N GLY A 124 -13.90 6.75 13.03
CA GLY A 124 -12.96 6.19 12.05
C GLY A 124 -13.32 6.48 10.61
N ASN A 125 -14.38 7.24 10.31
CA ASN A 125 -14.68 7.60 8.92
C ASN A 125 -13.58 8.49 8.36
N LEU A 126 -13.07 8.16 7.18
CA LEU A 126 -11.94 8.85 6.58
C LEU A 126 -12.32 9.64 5.34
N VAL A 127 -11.70 10.81 5.22
CA VAL A 127 -11.65 11.58 3.97
C VAL A 127 -10.19 11.71 3.54
N PHE A 128 -9.87 11.25 2.33
CA PHE A 128 -8.58 11.49 1.67
C PHE A 128 -8.64 12.73 0.77
N ARG A 129 -7.48 13.34 0.51
CA ARG A 129 -7.38 14.58 -0.26
C ARG A 129 -6.53 14.39 -1.51
N LYS A 130 -7.13 14.62 -2.69
CA LYS A 130 -6.46 14.53 -4.00
C LYS A 130 -5.84 13.14 -4.24
N THR A 131 -4.70 13.10 -4.91
CA THR A 131 -3.95 11.87 -5.25
C THR A 131 -3.30 11.19 -4.04
N ALA A 132 -3.31 11.82 -2.86
CA ALA A 132 -2.86 11.18 -1.61
C ALA A 132 -3.76 10.02 -1.17
N ARG A 133 -4.93 9.81 -1.82
CA ARG A 133 -5.78 8.64 -1.56
C ARG A 133 -5.11 7.33 -1.96
N ASN A 134 -4.56 7.24 -3.17
CA ASN A 134 -3.86 6.09 -3.74
C ASN A 134 -4.24 4.70 -3.13
N PHE A 135 -3.28 3.99 -2.53
CA PHE A 135 -3.42 2.66 -1.95
C PHE A 135 -3.97 2.66 -0.51
N ASN A 136 -4.22 3.83 0.08
CA ASN A 136 -4.68 3.91 1.46
C ASN A 136 -6.00 3.14 1.73
N PRO A 137 -7.07 3.28 0.92
CA PRO A 137 -8.28 2.49 1.12
C PRO A 137 -8.06 0.97 1.00
N PRO A 138 -7.49 0.41 -0.10
CA PRO A 138 -7.32 -1.04 -0.19
C PRO A 138 -6.36 -1.59 0.88
N ALA A 139 -5.33 -0.84 1.28
CA ALA A 139 -4.46 -1.24 2.38
C ALA A 139 -5.21 -1.29 3.73
N ALA A 140 -6.06 -0.30 4.01
CA ALA A 140 -6.87 -0.29 5.24
C ALA A 140 -7.79 -1.52 5.33
N MET A 141 -8.41 -1.90 4.21
CA MET A 141 -9.36 -3.02 4.18
C MET A 141 -8.68 -4.38 4.32
N CYS A 142 -7.43 -4.53 3.86
CA CYS A 142 -6.72 -5.81 3.85
C CYS A 142 -5.89 -6.10 5.11
N GLY A 143 -5.86 -5.17 6.07
CA GLY A 143 -5.15 -5.32 7.35
C GLY A 143 -6.06 -5.84 8.46
N LYS A 144 -5.61 -6.85 9.19
CA LYS A 144 -6.28 -7.36 10.40
C LYS A 144 -6.41 -6.28 11.48
N MET A 145 -5.39 -5.44 11.61
CA MET A 145 -5.42 -4.22 12.41
C MET A 145 -5.12 -3.04 11.49
N CYS A 146 -5.92 -1.98 11.54
CA CYS A 146 -5.68 -0.76 10.75
C CYS A 146 -5.46 0.43 11.67
N ILE A 147 -4.28 1.04 11.55
CA ILE A 147 -3.91 2.27 12.23
C ILE A 147 -3.83 3.36 11.17
N VAL A 148 -4.58 4.43 11.40
CA VAL A 148 -4.65 5.55 10.48
C VAL A 148 -4.04 6.79 11.13
N GLU A 149 -3.11 7.40 10.42
CA GLU A 149 -2.61 8.73 10.73
C GLU A 149 -3.39 9.79 9.94
N VAL A 150 -3.82 10.86 10.60
CA VAL A 150 -4.59 11.96 9.98
C VAL A 150 -4.01 13.32 10.27
N GLU A 151 -4.33 14.31 9.42
CA GLU A 151 -4.01 15.72 9.71
C GLU A 151 -4.96 16.32 10.74
N GLU A 152 -6.22 15.91 10.70
CA GLU A 152 -7.27 16.51 11.52
C GLU A 152 -8.26 15.44 11.98
N ILE A 153 -8.44 15.34 13.29
CA ILE A 153 -9.58 14.62 13.87
C ILE A 153 -10.69 15.65 14.07
N VAL A 154 -11.82 15.43 13.39
CA VAL A 154 -13.00 16.29 13.44
C VAL A 154 -14.09 15.69 14.34
N GLU A 155 -15.07 16.52 14.70
CA GLU A 155 -16.21 16.09 15.51
C GLU A 155 -17.03 15.01 14.78
N THR A 156 -17.56 14.04 15.53
CA THR A 156 -18.42 12.99 14.97
C THR A 156 -19.68 13.61 14.35
N GLY A 157 -20.03 13.19 13.13
CA GLY A 157 -21.17 13.73 12.39
C GLY A 157 -20.87 15.03 11.63
N SER A 158 -19.67 15.62 11.77
CA SER A 158 -19.26 16.78 10.97
C SER A 158 -18.81 16.42 9.55
N LEU A 159 -18.45 15.15 9.32
CA LEU A 159 -18.23 14.62 7.98
C LEU A 159 -19.57 14.29 7.34
N ASP A 160 -19.87 14.92 6.21
CA ASP A 160 -21.01 14.57 5.37
C ASP A 160 -20.92 13.08 4.96
N PRO A 161 -21.95 12.25 5.25
CA PRO A 161 -21.92 10.83 4.96
C PRO A 161 -21.60 10.48 3.50
N ASP A 162 -22.10 11.26 2.54
CA ASP A 162 -21.85 11.04 1.10
C ASP A 162 -20.45 11.46 0.65
N SER A 163 -19.72 12.18 1.51
CA SER A 163 -18.33 12.59 1.29
C SER A 163 -17.30 11.66 1.95
N ILE A 164 -17.75 10.64 2.68
CA ILE A 164 -16.86 9.65 3.34
C ILE A 164 -16.27 8.71 2.28
N HIS A 165 -14.94 8.59 2.28
CA HIS A 165 -14.23 7.74 1.31
C HIS A 165 -13.95 6.33 1.83
N LEU A 166 -13.67 6.19 3.13
CA LEU A 166 -13.52 4.90 3.79
C LEU A 166 -14.36 4.89 5.08
N PRO A 167 -15.35 4.01 5.19
CA PRO A 167 -16.15 3.88 6.41
C PRO A 167 -15.28 3.44 7.60
N GLY A 168 -15.64 3.92 8.80
CA GLY A 168 -14.89 3.67 10.03
C GLY A 168 -14.78 2.20 10.46
N ILE A 169 -15.60 1.31 9.89
CA ILE A 169 -15.53 -0.13 10.17
C ILE A 169 -14.15 -0.75 9.86
N TYR A 170 -13.39 -0.17 8.93
CA TYR A 170 -12.05 -0.63 8.59
C TYR A 170 -10.97 -0.07 9.50
N VAL A 171 -11.28 0.91 10.35
CA VAL A 171 -10.30 1.69 11.13
C VAL A 171 -10.35 1.28 12.59
N HIS A 172 -9.21 0.88 13.13
CA HIS A 172 -9.12 0.38 14.51
C HIS A 172 -8.46 1.37 15.47
N ARG A 173 -7.52 2.19 14.98
CA ARG A 173 -6.85 3.24 15.76
C ARG A 173 -6.64 4.47 14.87
N ILE A 174 -6.79 5.65 15.47
CA ILE A 174 -6.61 6.94 14.81
C ILE A 174 -5.54 7.70 15.58
N ILE A 175 -4.59 8.29 14.85
CA ILE A 175 -3.53 9.13 15.39
C ILE A 175 -3.56 10.44 14.61
N GLN A 176 -3.62 11.58 15.33
CA GLN A 176 -3.36 12.87 14.71
C GLN A 176 -1.86 13.15 14.79
N GLY A 177 -1.23 13.37 13.63
CA GLY A 177 0.21 13.61 13.53
C GLY A 177 0.55 14.97 12.93
N ASP A 178 1.81 15.36 13.06
CA ASP A 178 2.41 16.44 12.29
C ASP A 178 2.98 15.89 10.97
N HIS A 179 2.76 16.61 9.87
CA HIS A 179 3.00 16.07 8.52
C HIS A 179 4.10 16.81 7.76
N GLU A 180 5.20 16.13 7.46
CA GLU A 180 6.15 16.58 6.45
C GLU A 180 5.73 16.04 5.07
N LYS A 181 5.23 16.92 4.20
CA LYS A 181 4.75 16.55 2.85
C LYS A 181 5.78 16.88 1.78
N ARG A 182 6.82 16.05 1.68
CA ARG A 182 7.88 16.22 0.68
C ARG A 182 7.34 16.07 -0.74
N ILE A 183 7.89 16.87 -1.66
CA ILE A 183 7.62 16.78 -3.10
C ILE A 183 8.91 16.29 -3.74
N GLU A 184 8.87 15.10 -4.33
CA GLU A 184 10.04 14.47 -4.97
C GLU A 184 10.56 15.30 -6.15
N GLN A 185 9.66 15.72 -7.04
CA GLN A 185 9.98 16.59 -8.18
C GLN A 185 8.99 17.76 -8.25
N ARG A 186 9.47 18.98 -7.96
CA ARG A 186 8.65 20.20 -7.99
C ARG A 186 8.66 20.83 -9.38
N THR A 187 7.70 20.44 -10.21
CA THR A 187 7.51 20.99 -11.55
C THR A 187 6.45 22.08 -11.55
N VAL A 188 6.77 23.26 -12.09
CA VAL A 188 5.86 24.41 -12.22
C VAL A 188 5.81 24.87 -13.68
N ARG A 189 4.70 25.47 -14.11
CA ARG A 189 4.64 26.17 -15.42
C ARG A 189 5.43 27.48 -15.35
N GLU A 190 5.89 27.97 -16.49
CA GLU A 190 6.37 29.36 -16.59
C GLU A 190 5.23 30.33 -16.23
N ALA A 191 5.60 31.45 -15.61
CA ALA A 191 4.68 32.44 -15.06
C ALA A 191 4.02 33.30 -16.15
#